data_AF-A0A532B4A4-F1
#
_entry.id   AF-A0A532B4A4-F1
#
_cell.length_a   1.000
_cell.length_b   1.000
_cell.length_c   1.000
_cell.angle_alpha   90.00
_cell.angle_beta   90.00
_cell.angle_gamma   90.00
#
_symmetry.space_group_name_H-M   'P 1'
#
loop_
_entity.id
_entity.type
_entity.pdbx_description
1 polymer ?
#
loop_
_entity_poly.entity_id
_entity_poly.type
_entity_poly.pdbx_seq_one_letter_code
_entity_poly.pdbx_strand_id
1 'polypeptide(L)' 'MTRSIGLAHIIRHDDGTASGVWGVYTLQSAFQPIFAFNKGKLSVVAFEGLIRPFREGE' A
#
# COMPACT_ATOMS: atom_id res chain seq x y z
N MET A 1 24.95 -14.37 -5.99
CA MET A 1 23.59 -13.78 -6.17
C MET A 1 23.43 -12.67 -5.14
N THR A 2 23.72 -11.43 -5.51
CA THR A 2 23.58 -10.27 -4.61
C THR A 2 22.09 -10.02 -4.40
N ARG A 3 21.51 -10.52 -3.30
CA ARG A 3 20.15 -10.12 -2.92
C ARG A 3 20.19 -8.62 -2.66
N SER A 4 19.41 -7.83 -3.39
CA SER A 4 19.18 -6.43 -3.06
C SER A 4 18.76 -6.35 -1.59
N ILE A 5 19.46 -5.55 -0.80
CA ILE A 5 19.20 -5.33 0.63
C ILE A 5 17.75 -4.88 0.84
N GLY A 6 17.18 -4.13 -0.12
CA GLY A 6 15.78 -3.72 -0.10
C GLY A 6 14.77 -4.84 -0.33
N LEU A 7 15.14 -5.92 -1.02
CA LEU A 7 14.23 -7.05 -1.29
C LEU A 7 14.12 -8.01 -0.10
N ALA A 8 15.09 -7.99 0.82
CA ALA A 8 15.06 -8.81 2.04
C ALA A 8 14.01 -8.34 3.05
N HIS A 9 13.41 -7.17 2.83
CA HIS A 9 12.46 -6.51 3.73
C HIS A 9 11.01 -6.66 3.27
N ILE A 10 10.76 -7.34 2.13
CA ILE A 10 9.42 -7.48 1.56
C ILE A 10 8.79 -8.80 2.03
N ILE A 11 7.67 -8.69 2.75
CA ILE A 11 6.80 -9.80 3.13
C ILE A 11 5.65 -9.88 2.11
N ARG A 12 5.39 -11.07 1.57
CA ARG A 12 4.23 -11.32 0.71
C ARG A 12 3.16 -12.03 1.51
N HIS A 13 1.92 -11.59 1.32
CA HIS A 13 0.75 -12.12 2.00
C HIS A 13 -0.08 -12.99 1.04
N ASP A 14 -0.87 -13.91 1.60
CA ASP A 14 -1.69 -14.85 0.83
C ASP A 14 -2.83 -14.16 0.07
N ASP A 15 -3.20 -12.94 0.46
CA ASP A 15 -4.19 -12.10 -0.22
C ASP A 15 -3.62 -11.39 -1.47
N GLY A 16 -2.35 -11.65 -1.82
CA GLY A 16 -1.67 -11.06 -2.96
C GLY A 16 -1.06 -9.69 -2.68
N THR A 17 -1.22 -9.15 -1.48
CA THR A 17 -0.55 -7.90 -1.06
C THR A 17 0.88 -8.17 -0.62
N ALA A 18 1.66 -7.09 -0.52
CA ALA A 18 3.00 -7.13 0.04
C ALA A 18 3.18 -5.99 1.04
N SER A 19 3.96 -6.23 2.09
CA SER A 19 4.39 -5.20 3.04
C SER A 19 5.90 -5.13 3.07
N GLY A 20 6.45 -3.96 3.34
CA GLY A 20 7.88 -3.78 3.51
C GLY A 20 8.24 -3.39 4.93
N VAL A 21 9.10 -4.14 5.60
CA VAL A 21 9.48 -3.92 7.00
C VAL A 21 10.84 -3.24 7.08
N TRP A 22 10.90 -1.99 7.57
CA TRP A 22 12.15 -1.24 7.75
C TRP A 22 12.32 -0.84 9.22
N GLY A 23 13.09 -1.63 9.96
CA GLY A 23 13.26 -1.44 11.39
C GLY A 23 11.95 -1.67 12.14
N VAL A 24 11.49 -0.67 12.88
CA VAL A 24 10.20 -0.72 13.62
C VAL A 24 8.99 -0.35 12.77
N TYR A 25 9.20 0.06 11.52
CA TYR A 25 8.12 0.50 10.64
C TYR A 25 7.72 -0.60 9.66
N THR A 26 6.42 -0.84 9.56
CA THR A 26 5.82 -1.62 8.47
C THR A 26 5.22 -0.66 7.46
N LEU A 27 5.65 -0.74 6.21
CA LEU A 27 5.10 0.03 5.11
C LEU A 27 4.03 -0.78 4.39
N GLN A 28 2.82 -0.22 4.29
CA GLN A 28 1.70 -0.81 3.56
C GLN A 28 1.08 0.20 2.60
N SER A 29 0.36 -0.30 1.60
CA SER A 29 -0.39 0.54 0.68
C SER A 29 -1.72 0.97 1.31
N ALA A 30 -2.05 2.24 1.17
CA ALA A 30 -3.39 2.79 1.39
C ALA A 30 -3.94 3.31 0.06
N PHE A 31 -5.26 3.26 -0.12
CA PHE A 31 -5.91 3.63 -1.38
C PHE A 31 -6.83 4.82 -1.18
N GLN A 32 -6.50 5.95 -1.78
CA GLN A 32 -7.34 7.14 -1.77
C GLN A 32 -8.31 7.10 -2.96
N PRO A 33 -9.64 7.08 -2.74
CA PRO A 33 -10.59 7.01 -3.84
C PRO A 33 -10.58 8.30 -4.67
N ILE A 34 -10.66 8.13 -5.99
CA ILE A 34 -10.85 9.22 -6.96
C ILE A 34 -12.29 9.14 -7.45
N PHE A 35 -12.99 10.28 -7.38
CA PHE A 35 -14.38 10.39 -7.79
C PHE A 35 -14.53 11.12 -9.11
N ALA A 36 -15.53 10.73 -9.89
CA ALA A 36 -15.99 11.45 -11.06
C ALA A 36 -17.53 11.41 -11.16
N PHE A 37 -18.10 12.36 -11.89
CA PHE A 37 -19.53 12.34 -12.20
C PHE A 37 -19.82 11.40 -13.37
N ASN A 38 -20.71 10.44 -13.16
CA ASN A 38 -21.28 9.60 -14.20
C ASN A 38 -22.81 9.75 -14.16
N LYS A 39 -23.41 10.20 -15.26
CA LYS A 39 -24.86 10.47 -15.36
C LYS A 39 -25.40 11.34 -14.21
N GLY A 40 -24.65 12.37 -13.83
CA GLY A 40 -25.03 13.31 -12.77
C GLY A 40 -24.89 12.76 -11.34
N LYS A 41 -24.32 11.56 -11.15
CA LYS A 41 -24.04 11.00 -9.83
C LYS A 41 -22.53 10.88 -9.59
N LEU A 42 -22.11 11.25 -8.39
CA LEU A 42 -20.73 11.06 -7.94
C LEU A 42 -20.46 9.56 -7.75
N SER A 43 -19.44 9.04 -8.42
CA SER A 43 -19.05 7.62 -8.34
C SER A 43 -17.54 7.50 -8.13
N VAL A 44 -17.11 6.49 -7.38
CA VAL A 44 -15.68 6.12 -7.33
C VAL A 44 -15.32 5.51 -8.69
N VAL A 45 -14.26 6.02 -9.31
CA VAL A 45 -13.83 5.57 -10.64
C VAL A 45 -12.40 5.02 -10.65
N ALA A 46 -11.60 5.34 -9.63
CA ALA A 46 -10.24 4.85 -9.48
C ALA A 46 -9.78 4.99 -8.02
N PHE A 47 -8.59 4.49 -7.73
CA PHE A 47 -7.88 4.71 -6.48
C PHE A 47 -6.45 5.16 -6.76
N GLU A 48 -5.97 6.14 -6.02
CA GLU A 48 -4.56 6.49 -5.92
C GLU A 48 -3.90 5.63 -4.84
N GLY A 49 -2.82 4.94 -5.19
CA GLY A 49 -2.03 4.15 -4.25
C GLY A 49 -1.03 5.03 -3.50
N LEU A 50 -1.06 5.00 -2.18
CA LEU A 50 -0.19 5.75 -1.29
C LEU A 50 0.59 4.79 -0.38
N ILE A 51 1.84 5.12 -0.07
CA ILE A 51 2.59 4.40 0.97
C ILE A 51 2.27 5.00 2.33
N ARG A 52 2.04 4.13 3.32
CA ARG A 52 1.81 4.52 4.71
C ARG A 52 2.73 3.73 5.66
N PRO A 53 3.43 4.41 6.57
CA PRO A 53 4.13 3.74 7.65
C PRO A 53 3.18 3.41 8.80
N PHE A 54 3.38 2.23 9.38
CA PHE A 54 2.73 1.76 10.60
C PHE A 54 3.80 1.40 11.62
N ARG A 55 3.52 1.64 12.90
CA ARG A 55 4.38 1.25 14.01
C ARG A 55 3.52 0.51 15.03
N GLU A 56 3.96 -0.64 15.53
CA GLU A 56 3.16 -1.36 16.52
C GLU A 56 2.87 -0.46 17.73
N GLY A 57 1.58 -0.20 18.00
CA GLY A 57 1.10 0.67 19.07
C GLY A 57 0.70 2.10 18.69
N GLU A 58 0.85 2.50 17.41
CA GLU A 58 0.43 3.82 16.86
C GLU A 58 -0.22 3.73 15.49
#